data_AF-A0A800KNW1-F1
#
_entry.id   AF-A0A800KNW1-F1
#
_cell.length_a   1.000
_cell.length_b   1.000
_cell.length_c   1.000
_cell.angle_alpha   90.00
_cell.angle_beta   90.00
_cell.angle_gamma   90.00
#
_symmetry.space_group_name_H-M   'P 1'
#
loop_
_entity.id
_entity.type
_entity.pdbx_description
1 polymer ?
#
loop_
_entity_poly.entity_id
_entity_poly.type
_entity_poly.pdbx_seq_one_letter_code
_entity_poly.pdbx_strand_id
1 'polypeptide(L)'
;MTPDKPEINTSINSSGQGLGRFFSGRFFYGWWVLGLISVMAAMNNAFFDKGPALFLIPVGASLGLNRATTSLVFSLGRSEGAVAGPFIGYLVDRLGAKRIMAIGTILAGIGFIIFSFAQNVWVFSFAYLGFVAFGATMAFQDSATALVVTWFSRYRVRAMSVREASGNLGSTLLIPLMTLIIAIYDWRVAALMGAGAYLLVILPLMPFLKESPESMGLLPDGAKEADVKAARETPGASSPSVSSPADLQRLRNYYAGAEFTVREALRTSSYWYLLMGTVLRQVSRVGIDLHYVAILEWKDFDTSIAALFFTLRLGMNVPSKLIVGYFGDRVPAQIILGGGMVLYALGLVLLLSSDALMILAVSAVIMGMSEGITPVNWGVIGNYFGRNHYATLRGIINMSYSWALLSVPFATGWWFDQHTNYDLPLVVSLVAAAASAVVYAMLRQPKLPARLRQIEQK
;
A
#
# COMPACT_ATOMS: atom_id res chain seq x y z
N MET A 1 -37.35 3.87 54.00
CA MET A 1 -37.30 5.29 53.60
C MET A 1 -35.92 5.55 53.03
N THR A 2 -35.80 5.33 51.72
CA THR A 2 -34.61 5.60 50.90
C THR A 2 -34.74 7.01 50.31
N PRO A 3 -33.72 7.87 50.37
CA PRO A 3 -33.77 9.17 49.71
C PRO A 3 -33.37 9.06 48.24
N ASP A 4 -34.17 9.73 47.40
CA ASP A 4 -34.06 9.86 45.95
C ASP A 4 -32.71 10.41 45.47
N LYS A 5 -32.21 9.84 44.37
CA LYS A 5 -31.17 10.45 43.52
C LYS A 5 -31.86 11.20 42.37
N PRO A 6 -31.41 12.40 42.00
CA PRO A 6 -32.01 13.15 40.91
C PRO A 6 -31.58 12.58 39.55
N GLU A 7 -32.56 12.36 38.67
CA GLU A 7 -32.36 12.04 37.25
C GLU A 7 -31.76 13.24 36.51
N ILE A 8 -30.59 13.03 35.89
CA ILE A 8 -29.97 13.99 34.98
C ILE A 8 -30.59 13.79 33.59
N ASN A 9 -31.49 14.69 33.23
CA ASN A 9 -32.12 14.78 31.91
C ASN A 9 -31.09 15.31 30.90
N THR A 10 -30.49 14.43 30.09
CA THR A 10 -29.63 14.82 28.96
C THR A 10 -30.45 14.93 27.67
N SER A 11 -31.02 16.11 27.44
CA SER A 11 -31.55 16.49 26.13
C SER A 11 -30.38 16.68 25.14
N ILE A 12 -30.02 15.62 24.41
CA ILE A 12 -29.02 15.67 23.35
C ILE A 12 -29.61 16.44 22.16
N ASN A 13 -28.95 17.56 21.84
CA ASN A 13 -29.18 18.40 20.67
C ASN A 13 -29.34 17.58 19.37
N SER A 14 -30.48 17.78 18.71
CA SER A 14 -30.96 17.05 17.54
C SER A 14 -30.50 17.65 16.21
N SER A 15 -29.24 18.10 16.09
CA SER A 15 -28.75 18.81 14.89
C SER A 15 -27.76 18.03 14.01
N GLY A 16 -27.69 16.70 14.16
CA GLY A 16 -26.84 15.81 13.34
C GLY A 16 -27.56 14.69 12.57
N GLN A 17 -28.89 14.62 12.63
CA GLN A 17 -29.66 13.42 12.20
C GLN A 17 -30.12 13.43 10.73
N GLY A 18 -29.88 14.49 9.96
CA GLY A 18 -30.47 14.66 8.61
C GLY A 18 -29.93 13.69 7.54
N LEU A 19 -28.66 13.32 7.59
CA LEU A 19 -28.03 12.48 6.56
C LEU A 19 -27.94 10.98 6.91
N GLY A 20 -28.19 10.61 8.16
CA GLY A 20 -28.19 9.21 8.61
C GLY A 20 -29.43 8.42 8.21
N ARG A 21 -30.49 9.10 7.74
CA ARG A 21 -31.79 8.48 7.42
C ARG A 21 -31.99 8.09 5.96
N PHE A 22 -31.14 8.54 5.04
CA PHE A 22 -31.31 8.19 3.62
C PHE A 22 -30.83 6.77 3.25
N PHE A 23 -30.15 6.06 4.18
CA PHE A 23 -29.65 4.70 3.95
C PHE A 23 -30.04 3.71 5.06
N SER A 24 -31.25 3.83 5.61
CA SER A 24 -31.82 2.80 6.48
C SER A 24 -32.29 1.61 5.64
N GLY A 25 -31.36 0.72 5.29
CA GLY A 25 -31.65 -0.55 4.62
C GLY A 25 -30.39 -1.32 4.21
N ARG A 26 -29.99 -2.31 5.02
CA ARG A 26 -29.08 -3.45 4.70
C ARG A 26 -27.58 -3.23 4.43
N PHE A 27 -27.03 -2.02 4.30
CA PHE A 27 -25.58 -1.85 4.08
C PHE A 27 -24.80 -1.43 5.34
N PHE A 28 -23.79 -2.21 5.72
CA PHE A 28 -22.86 -1.87 6.80
C PHE A 28 -22.07 -0.60 6.46
N TYR A 29 -22.14 0.41 7.32
CA TYR A 29 -21.52 1.73 7.11
C TYR A 29 -20.01 1.67 6.84
N GLY A 30 -19.32 0.61 7.29
CA GLY A 30 -17.90 0.41 6.98
C GLY A 30 -17.60 0.32 5.48
N TRP A 31 -18.54 -0.10 4.62
CA TRP A 31 -18.34 -0.09 3.17
C TRP A 31 -18.31 1.33 2.57
N TRP A 32 -19.06 2.26 3.16
CA TRP A 32 -18.98 3.67 2.79
C TRP A 32 -17.62 4.26 3.17
N VAL A 33 -17.17 3.97 4.40
CA VAL A 33 -15.84 4.37 4.88
C VAL A 33 -14.74 3.77 4.01
N LEU A 34 -14.88 2.50 3.60
CA LEU A 34 -13.95 1.86 2.67
C LEU A 34 -13.94 2.58 1.31
N GLY A 35 -15.10 2.98 0.77
CA GLY A 35 -15.18 3.77 -0.46
C GLY A 35 -14.39 5.08 -0.37
N LEU A 36 -14.56 5.82 0.73
CA LEU A 36 -13.81 7.06 0.98
C LEU A 36 -12.30 6.81 1.06
N ILE A 37 -11.89 5.80 1.84
CA ILE A 37 -10.48 5.39 1.95
C ILE A 37 -9.92 4.97 0.59
N SER A 38 -10.72 4.29 -0.23
CA SER A 38 -10.35 3.83 -1.55
C SER A 38 -10.09 4.98 -2.52
N VAL A 39 -10.91 6.04 -2.50
CA VAL A 39 -10.68 7.27 -3.28
C VAL A 39 -9.41 7.97 -2.80
N MET A 40 -9.24 8.13 -1.50
CA MET A 40 -8.03 8.73 -0.92
C MET A 40 -6.76 7.95 -1.31
N ALA A 41 -6.81 6.61 -1.26
CA ALA A 41 -5.72 5.74 -1.66
C ALA A 41 -5.44 5.79 -3.17
N ALA A 42 -6.49 5.88 -4.01
CA ALA A 42 -6.38 6.06 -5.46
C ALA A 42 -5.57 7.30 -5.82
N MET A 43 -5.87 8.42 -5.16
CA MET A 43 -5.21 9.71 -5.42
C MET A 43 -3.76 9.71 -4.92
N ASN A 44 -3.51 9.20 -3.71
CA ASN A 44 -2.15 9.09 -3.18
C ASN A 44 -1.28 8.19 -4.07
N ASN A 45 -1.83 7.07 -4.54
CA ASN A 45 -1.09 6.16 -5.41
C ASN A 45 -0.80 6.77 -6.80
N ALA A 46 -1.72 7.57 -7.34
CA ALA A 46 -1.53 8.24 -8.61
C ALA A 46 -0.43 9.31 -8.56
N PHE A 47 -0.51 10.25 -7.62
CA PHE A 47 0.39 11.41 -7.60
C PHE A 47 1.70 11.18 -6.85
N PHE A 48 1.67 10.52 -5.69
CA PHE A 48 2.86 10.34 -4.85
C PHE A 48 3.60 9.03 -5.17
N ASP A 49 2.88 7.91 -5.31
CA ASP A 49 3.54 6.65 -5.64
C ASP A 49 3.96 6.61 -7.12
N LYS A 50 3.01 6.51 -8.04
CA LYS A 50 3.34 6.21 -9.45
C LYS A 50 3.66 7.45 -10.28
N GLY A 51 3.19 8.62 -9.86
CA GLY A 51 3.39 9.91 -10.52
C GLY A 51 4.84 10.33 -10.79
N PRO A 52 5.80 10.15 -9.85
CA PRO A 52 7.21 10.48 -10.07
C PRO A 52 7.84 9.93 -11.34
N ALA A 53 7.38 8.79 -11.84
CA ALA A 53 7.87 8.22 -13.09
C ALA A 53 7.58 9.11 -14.32
N LEU A 54 6.49 9.89 -14.29
CA LEU A 54 6.15 10.87 -15.33
C LEU A 54 6.91 12.18 -15.15
N PHE A 55 7.22 12.55 -13.92
CA PHE A 55 7.90 13.80 -13.60
C PHE A 55 9.41 13.74 -13.82
N LEU A 56 10.02 12.55 -13.79
CA LEU A 56 11.46 12.36 -13.83
C LEU A 56 12.15 13.10 -14.98
N ILE A 57 11.66 12.92 -16.21
CA ILE A 57 12.26 13.52 -17.42
C ILE A 57 11.96 15.02 -17.51
N PRO A 58 10.69 15.49 -17.45
CA PRO A 58 10.39 16.91 -17.64
C PRO A 58 10.91 17.80 -16.50
N VAL A 59 10.92 17.32 -15.26
CA VAL A 59 11.52 18.07 -14.14
C VAL A 59 13.03 18.17 -14.34
N GLY A 60 13.69 17.06 -14.66
CA GLY A 60 15.13 17.02 -14.92
C GLY A 60 15.54 18.00 -16.03
N ALA A 61 14.85 17.95 -17.17
CA ALA A 61 15.11 18.84 -18.30
C ALA A 61 14.90 20.32 -17.94
N SER A 62 13.82 20.67 -17.25
CA SER A 62 13.51 22.08 -16.92
C SER A 62 14.42 22.69 -15.84
N LEU A 63 14.99 21.85 -14.97
CA LEU A 63 15.86 22.29 -13.87
C LEU A 63 17.35 22.07 -14.16
N GLY A 64 17.69 21.55 -15.35
CA GLY A 64 19.07 21.22 -15.73
C GLY A 64 19.67 20.09 -14.89
N LEU A 65 18.85 19.16 -14.41
CA LEU A 65 19.27 18.02 -13.58
C LEU A 65 19.44 16.77 -14.43
N ASN A 66 20.44 15.97 -14.08
CA ASN A 66 20.62 14.64 -14.64
C ASN A 66 19.61 13.64 -14.05
N ARG A 67 19.57 12.40 -14.58
CA ARG A 67 18.60 11.39 -14.15
C ARG A 67 18.91 10.91 -12.73
N ALA A 68 20.17 10.83 -12.34
CA ALA A 68 20.60 10.44 -11.00
C ALA A 68 20.06 11.38 -9.93
N THR A 69 20.29 12.69 -10.05
CA THR A 69 19.86 13.70 -9.07
C THR A 69 18.34 13.74 -8.97
N THR A 70 17.63 13.72 -10.11
CA THR A 70 16.17 13.74 -10.11
C THR A 70 15.60 12.47 -9.45
N SER A 71 16.17 11.32 -9.78
CA SER A 71 15.79 10.04 -9.17
C SER A 71 16.08 9.99 -7.69
N LEU A 72 17.20 10.58 -7.25
CA LEU A 72 17.59 10.60 -5.84
C LEU A 72 16.53 11.31 -4.99
N VAL A 73 16.02 12.46 -5.44
CA VAL A 73 14.98 13.22 -4.72
C VAL A 73 13.69 12.40 -4.62
N PHE A 74 13.22 11.82 -5.73
CA PHE A 74 12.01 10.99 -5.71
C PHE A 74 12.16 9.72 -4.85
N SER A 75 13.36 9.12 -4.87
CA SER A 75 13.68 7.91 -4.11
C SER A 75 13.81 8.19 -2.62
N LEU A 76 14.44 9.31 -2.26
CA LEU A 76 14.52 9.80 -0.89
C LEU A 76 13.12 9.99 -0.30
N GLY A 77 12.22 10.65 -1.03
CA GLY A 77 10.85 10.88 -0.55
C GLY A 77 10.08 9.58 -0.30
N ARG A 78 10.34 8.52 -1.07
CA ARG A 78 9.77 7.19 -0.78
C ARG A 78 10.41 6.49 0.41
N SER A 79 11.73 6.61 0.57
CA SER A 79 12.47 5.97 1.65
C SER A 79 12.22 6.64 3.00
N GLU A 80 11.97 7.96 3.00
CA GLU A 80 11.71 8.77 4.19
C GLU A 80 10.55 8.19 5.00
N GLY A 81 9.49 7.72 4.33
CA GLY A 81 8.32 7.17 5.00
C GLY A 81 8.62 5.99 5.93
N ALA A 82 9.67 5.21 5.66
CA ALA A 82 10.07 4.10 6.53
C ALA A 82 10.74 4.56 7.82
N VAL A 83 11.47 5.67 7.77
CA VAL A 83 12.14 6.29 8.93
C VAL A 83 11.16 7.16 9.72
N ALA A 84 10.27 7.87 9.02
CA ALA A 84 9.26 8.72 9.61
C ALA A 84 8.11 7.92 10.26
N GLY A 85 7.88 6.66 9.84
CA GLY A 85 6.79 5.81 10.32
C GLY A 85 6.60 5.77 11.85
N PRO A 86 7.62 5.46 12.67
CA PRO A 86 7.50 5.47 14.13
C PRO A 86 7.13 6.84 14.72
N PHE A 87 7.68 7.91 14.17
CA PHE A 87 7.38 9.28 14.60
C PHE A 87 5.94 9.67 14.27
N ILE A 88 5.51 9.36 13.05
CA ILE A 88 4.13 9.57 12.59
C ILE A 88 3.16 8.74 13.42
N GLY A 89 3.50 7.48 13.73
CA GLY A 89 2.70 6.61 14.61
C GLY A 89 2.51 7.22 16.00
N TYR A 90 3.59 7.70 16.63
CA TYR A 90 3.50 8.39 17.92
C TYR A 90 2.60 9.64 17.85
N LEU A 91 2.68 10.41 16.76
CA LEU A 91 1.81 11.57 16.56
C LEU A 91 0.35 11.18 16.36
N VAL A 92 0.07 10.10 15.63
CA VAL A 92 -1.28 9.54 15.45
C VAL A 92 -1.87 9.12 16.79
N ASP A 93 -1.09 8.43 17.63
CA ASP A 93 -1.54 7.98 18.95
C ASP A 93 -1.86 9.16 19.89
N ARG A 94 -1.10 10.25 19.80
CA ARG A 94 -1.28 11.43 20.68
C ARG A 94 -2.35 12.41 20.19
N LEU A 95 -2.44 12.65 18.88
CA LEU A 95 -3.27 13.70 18.28
C LEU A 95 -4.54 13.16 17.61
N GLY A 96 -4.63 11.85 17.42
CA GLY A 96 -5.72 11.17 16.71
C GLY A 96 -5.49 11.08 15.21
N ALA A 97 -5.89 9.95 14.62
CA ALA A 97 -5.65 9.63 13.21
C ALA A 97 -6.23 10.69 12.25
N LYS A 98 -7.46 11.16 12.49
CA LYS A 98 -8.12 12.12 11.60
C LYS A 98 -7.41 13.48 11.55
N ARG A 99 -6.88 13.95 12.68
CA ARG A 99 -6.16 15.23 12.72
C ARG A 99 -4.83 15.13 11.99
N ILE A 100 -4.10 14.04 12.19
CA ILE A 100 -2.84 13.79 11.49
C ILE A 100 -3.06 13.62 9.98
N MET A 101 -4.10 12.90 9.58
CA MET A 101 -4.48 12.79 8.17
C MET A 101 -4.79 14.15 7.54
N ALA A 102 -5.45 15.04 8.29
CA ALA A 102 -5.75 16.38 7.83
C ALA A 102 -4.51 17.25 7.64
N ILE A 103 -3.63 17.24 8.64
CA ILE A 103 -2.35 17.95 8.58
C ILE A 103 -1.50 17.42 7.42
N GLY A 104 -1.37 16.09 7.29
CA GLY A 104 -0.59 15.47 6.21
C GLY A 104 -1.14 15.77 4.81
N THR A 105 -2.48 15.79 4.66
CA THR A 105 -3.12 16.13 3.38
C THR A 105 -2.88 17.60 3.00
N ILE A 106 -3.02 18.52 3.97
CA ILE A 106 -2.74 19.95 3.74
C ILE A 106 -1.25 20.15 3.39
N LEU A 107 -0.37 19.48 4.13
CA LEU A 107 1.07 19.57 3.91
C LEU A 107 1.47 19.06 2.53
N ALA A 108 0.94 17.89 2.11
CA ALA A 108 1.19 17.35 0.78
C ALA A 108 0.64 18.26 -0.33
N GLY A 109 -0.57 18.80 -0.14
CA GLY A 109 -1.18 19.75 -1.07
C GLY A 109 -0.35 21.03 -1.26
N ILE A 110 0.08 21.65 -0.15
CA ILE A 110 0.99 22.80 -0.18
C ILE A 110 2.32 22.42 -0.82
N GLY A 111 2.85 21.22 -0.52
CA GLY A 111 4.06 20.70 -1.13
C GLY A 111 3.98 20.62 -2.65
N PHE A 112 2.85 20.14 -3.18
CA PHE A 112 2.61 20.10 -4.63
C PHE A 112 2.49 21.50 -5.25
N ILE A 113 1.94 22.49 -4.53
CA ILE A 113 1.93 23.89 -4.98
C ILE A 113 3.36 24.43 -5.05
N ILE A 114 4.17 24.26 -3.99
CA ILE A 114 5.56 24.73 -3.99
C ILE A 114 6.35 24.01 -5.09
N PHE A 115 6.12 22.71 -5.27
CA PHE A 115 6.75 21.90 -6.31
C PHE A 115 6.45 22.42 -7.72
N SER A 116 5.21 22.88 -8.01
CA SER A 116 4.89 23.45 -9.32
C SER A 116 5.64 24.75 -9.64
N PHE A 117 6.10 25.48 -8.62
CA PHE A 117 6.91 26.68 -8.78
C PHE A 117 8.41 26.44 -8.61
N ALA A 118 8.85 25.18 -8.54
CA ALA A 118 10.28 24.89 -8.38
C ALA A 118 11.07 25.38 -9.60
N GLN A 119 12.11 26.17 -9.31
CA GLN A 119 13.04 26.76 -10.30
C GLN A 119 14.46 26.19 -10.19
N ASN A 120 14.76 25.47 -9.11
CA ASN A 120 16.06 24.85 -8.88
C ASN A 120 15.90 23.58 -8.05
N VAL A 121 16.97 22.78 -7.97
CA VAL A 121 17.00 21.51 -7.23
C VAL A 121 16.66 21.66 -5.76
N TRP A 122 17.00 22.79 -5.14
CA TRP A 122 16.79 23.01 -3.71
C TRP A 122 15.31 23.20 -3.39
N VAL A 123 14.62 24.04 -4.17
CA VAL A 123 13.16 24.22 -4.03
C VAL A 123 12.43 22.92 -4.37
N PHE A 124 12.85 22.22 -5.43
CA PHE A 124 12.32 20.90 -5.76
C PHE A 124 12.50 19.90 -4.60
N SER A 125 13.72 19.73 -4.10
CA SER A 125 14.03 18.79 -3.02
C SER A 125 13.30 19.16 -1.74
N PHE A 126 13.28 20.43 -1.37
CA PHE A 126 12.60 20.90 -0.16
C PHE A 126 11.09 20.72 -0.25
N ALA A 127 10.47 21.06 -1.39
CA ALA A 127 9.04 20.86 -1.61
C ALA A 127 8.67 19.37 -1.62
N TYR A 128 9.46 18.56 -2.32
CA TYR A 128 9.14 17.15 -2.49
C TYR A 128 9.39 16.34 -1.22
N LEU A 129 10.58 16.47 -0.61
CA LEU A 129 10.94 15.73 0.60
C LEU A 129 10.19 16.28 1.82
N GLY A 130 10.33 17.59 2.07
CA GLY A 130 9.81 18.19 3.30
C GLY A 130 8.28 18.25 3.38
N PHE A 131 7.58 18.38 2.25
CA PHE A 131 6.13 18.57 2.23
C PHE A 131 5.38 17.42 1.58
N VAL A 132 5.67 17.11 0.31
CA VAL A 132 4.92 16.08 -0.44
C VAL A 132 5.10 14.70 0.20
N ALA A 133 6.34 14.25 0.37
CA ALA A 133 6.65 12.93 0.89
C ALA A 133 6.25 12.76 2.34
N PHE A 134 6.63 13.71 3.19
CA PHE A 134 6.26 13.70 4.60
C PHE A 134 4.73 13.73 4.79
N GLY A 135 4.03 14.63 4.07
CA GLY A 135 2.57 14.76 4.15
C GLY A 135 1.80 13.55 3.62
N ALA A 136 2.22 13.00 2.48
CA ALA A 136 1.61 11.81 1.88
C ALA A 136 1.77 10.57 2.77
N THR A 137 2.96 10.41 3.38
CA THR A 137 3.23 9.32 4.32
C THR A 137 2.35 9.46 5.57
N MET A 138 2.31 10.66 6.18
CA MET A 138 1.49 10.94 7.37
C MET A 138 0.01 10.63 7.15
N ALA A 139 -0.51 10.94 5.97
CA ALA A 139 -1.94 10.86 5.71
C ALA A 139 -2.45 9.48 5.28
N PHE A 140 -1.68 8.69 4.50
CA PHE A 140 -2.30 7.57 3.77
C PHE A 140 -1.65 6.20 3.92
N GLN A 141 -0.35 6.08 4.20
CA GLN A 141 0.30 4.78 4.18
C GLN A 141 -0.17 3.90 5.36
N ASP A 142 -0.07 4.44 6.57
CA ASP A 142 -0.29 3.70 7.81
C ASP A 142 -1.69 3.92 8.40
N SER A 143 -2.16 5.17 8.43
CA SER A 143 -3.47 5.56 8.98
C SER A 143 -4.64 4.91 8.25
N ALA A 144 -4.61 4.86 6.91
CA ALA A 144 -5.68 4.25 6.12
C ALA A 144 -5.73 2.72 6.29
N THR A 145 -4.56 2.09 6.43
CA THR A 145 -4.47 0.64 6.66
C THR A 145 -5.01 0.28 8.04
N ALA A 146 -4.66 1.05 9.07
CA ALA A 146 -5.20 0.88 10.42
C ALA A 146 -6.73 1.03 10.41
N LEU A 147 -7.25 2.06 9.73
CA LEU A 147 -8.68 2.32 9.67
C LEU A 147 -9.47 1.14 9.06
N VAL A 148 -9.02 0.59 7.93
CA VAL A 148 -9.67 -0.59 7.32
C VAL A 148 -9.70 -1.79 8.28
N VAL A 149 -8.61 -2.01 9.03
CA VAL A 149 -8.52 -3.12 9.99
C VAL A 149 -9.44 -2.92 11.20
N THR A 150 -9.65 -1.67 11.63
CA THR A 150 -10.58 -1.33 12.72
C THR A 150 -12.04 -1.54 12.32
N TRP A 151 -12.40 -1.28 11.06
CA TRP A 151 -13.78 -1.43 10.57
C TRP A 151 -14.14 -2.86 10.15
N PHE A 152 -13.16 -3.66 9.69
CA PHE A 152 -13.40 -5.00 9.15
C PHE A 152 -12.52 -6.08 9.80
N SER A 153 -13.15 -7.02 10.50
CA SER A 153 -12.56 -8.24 11.07
C SER A 153 -12.80 -9.48 10.20
N ARG A 154 -14.05 -9.74 9.76
CA ARG A 154 -14.50 -10.90 8.97
C ARG A 154 -14.12 -10.79 7.50
N TYR A 155 -14.19 -9.57 6.94
CA TYR A 155 -13.89 -9.31 5.53
C TYR A 155 -12.56 -8.57 5.32
N ARG A 156 -11.66 -8.57 6.32
CA ARG A 156 -10.40 -7.83 6.32
C ARG A 156 -9.57 -7.98 5.03
N VAL A 157 -9.39 -9.22 4.56
CA VAL A 157 -8.59 -9.51 3.35
C VAL A 157 -9.26 -8.91 2.11
N ARG A 158 -10.59 -9.00 2.00
CA ARG A 158 -11.36 -8.40 0.90
C ARG A 158 -11.34 -6.87 0.96
N ALA A 159 -11.49 -6.28 2.14
CA ALA A 159 -11.44 -4.84 2.31
C ALA A 159 -10.04 -4.27 1.96
N MET A 160 -8.98 -4.96 2.39
CA MET A 160 -7.60 -4.61 2.06
C MET A 160 -7.30 -4.77 0.57
N SER A 161 -7.79 -5.84 -0.07
CA SER A 161 -7.62 -6.03 -1.52
C SER A 161 -8.39 -5.00 -2.33
N VAL A 162 -9.61 -4.60 -1.91
CA VAL A 162 -10.37 -3.51 -2.52
C VAL A 162 -9.62 -2.18 -2.42
N ARG A 163 -9.04 -1.86 -1.26
CA ARG A 163 -8.23 -0.64 -1.07
C ARG A 163 -6.96 -0.64 -1.92
N GLU A 164 -6.26 -1.77 -2.01
CA GLU A 164 -5.08 -1.93 -2.87
C GLU A 164 -5.42 -1.87 -4.36
N ALA A 165 -6.56 -2.46 -4.75
CA ALA A 165 -7.07 -2.43 -6.12
C ALA A 165 -7.50 -1.02 -6.52
N SER A 166 -8.18 -0.28 -5.64
CA SER A 166 -8.59 1.10 -5.91
C SER A 166 -7.39 2.04 -6.04
N GLY A 167 -6.33 1.82 -5.26
CA GLY A 167 -5.04 2.51 -5.42
C GLY A 167 -4.52 2.44 -6.85
N ASN A 168 -4.39 1.21 -7.36
CA ASN A 168 -3.93 0.96 -8.71
C ASN A 168 -4.91 1.45 -9.79
N LEU A 169 -6.21 1.27 -9.58
CA LEU A 169 -7.23 1.78 -10.50
C LEU A 169 -7.12 3.30 -10.62
N GLY A 170 -6.89 3.99 -9.51
CA GLY A 170 -6.63 5.43 -9.45
C GLY A 170 -5.44 5.85 -10.30
N SER A 171 -4.30 5.19 -10.13
CA SER A 171 -3.12 5.49 -10.94
C SER A 171 -3.34 5.17 -12.43
N THR A 172 -4.00 4.06 -12.77
CA THR A 172 -4.35 3.74 -14.17
C THR A 172 -5.24 4.79 -14.83
N LEU A 173 -6.19 5.38 -14.11
CA LEU A 173 -7.09 6.40 -14.67
C LEU A 173 -6.43 7.78 -14.73
N LEU A 174 -5.66 8.16 -13.69
CA LEU A 174 -5.10 9.50 -13.56
C LEU A 174 -3.79 9.69 -14.32
N ILE A 175 -2.98 8.65 -14.53
CA ILE A 175 -1.69 8.77 -15.23
C ILE A 175 -1.84 9.23 -16.69
N PRO A 176 -2.74 8.66 -17.52
CA PRO A 176 -2.98 9.19 -18.87
C PRO A 176 -3.39 10.65 -18.88
N LEU A 177 -4.21 11.06 -17.90
CA LEU A 177 -4.62 12.46 -17.75
C LEU A 177 -3.43 13.34 -17.39
N MET A 178 -2.57 12.90 -16.46
CA MET A 178 -1.32 13.60 -16.13
C MET A 178 -0.41 13.72 -17.36
N THR A 179 -0.22 12.65 -18.13
CA THR A 179 0.59 12.67 -19.35
C THR A 179 0.04 13.66 -20.36
N LEU A 180 -1.28 13.67 -20.60
CA LEU A 180 -1.91 14.61 -21.51
C LEU A 180 -1.68 16.07 -21.08
N ILE A 181 -1.80 16.35 -19.78
CA ILE A 181 -1.56 17.69 -19.23
C ILE A 181 -0.08 18.07 -19.36
N ILE A 182 0.84 17.14 -19.10
CA ILE A 182 2.29 17.38 -19.28
C ILE A 182 2.60 17.69 -20.75
N ALA A 183 1.97 16.99 -21.69
CA ALA A 183 2.19 17.15 -23.12
C ALA A 183 1.61 18.47 -23.68
N ILE A 184 0.42 18.89 -23.22
CA ILE A 184 -0.25 20.11 -23.73
C ILE A 184 0.22 21.37 -23.00
N TYR A 185 0.43 21.28 -21.69
CA TYR A 185 0.77 22.42 -20.85
C TYR A 185 2.21 22.33 -20.35
N ASP A 186 2.43 21.71 -19.19
CA ASP A 186 3.72 21.55 -18.54
C ASP A 186 3.55 20.60 -17.34
N TRP A 187 4.65 20.02 -16.85
CA TRP A 187 4.66 19.27 -15.60
C TRP A 187 4.26 20.10 -14.39
N ARG A 188 4.44 21.42 -14.43
CA ARG A 188 3.99 22.33 -13.37
C ARG A 188 2.47 22.30 -13.19
N VAL A 189 1.72 22.24 -14.29
CA VAL A 189 0.26 22.14 -14.24
C VAL A 189 -0.17 20.77 -13.73
N ALA A 190 0.54 19.70 -14.10
CA ALA A 190 0.29 18.37 -13.53
C ALA A 190 0.60 18.30 -12.03
N ALA A 191 1.61 19.02 -11.53
CA ALA A 191 1.88 19.16 -10.11
C ALA A 191 0.76 19.96 -9.39
N LEU A 192 0.24 21.03 -9.99
CA LEU A 192 -0.93 21.75 -9.47
C LEU A 192 -2.19 20.89 -9.44
N MET A 193 -2.38 19.99 -10.41
CA MET A 193 -3.45 19.00 -10.36
C MET A 193 -3.30 18.08 -9.15
N GLY A 194 -2.06 17.69 -8.81
CA GLY A 194 -1.74 17.01 -7.55
C GLY A 194 -2.15 17.83 -6.32
N ALA A 195 -1.83 19.12 -6.28
CA ALA A 195 -2.27 19.98 -5.18
C ALA A 195 -3.81 20.04 -5.05
N GLY A 196 -4.52 20.23 -6.17
CA GLY A 196 -5.98 20.22 -6.21
C GLY A 196 -6.57 18.87 -5.76
N ALA A 197 -5.92 17.77 -6.14
CA ALA A 197 -6.30 16.44 -5.67
C ALA A 197 -6.26 16.33 -4.14
N TYR A 198 -5.18 16.73 -3.48
CA TYR A 198 -5.10 16.67 -2.02
C TYR A 198 -6.02 17.69 -1.33
N LEU A 199 -6.04 18.94 -1.79
CA LEU A 199 -6.74 20.04 -1.10
C LEU A 199 -8.23 20.17 -1.44
N LEU A 200 -8.66 19.81 -2.65
CA LEU A 200 -10.05 20.00 -3.10
C LEU A 200 -10.85 18.70 -3.11
N VAL A 201 -10.18 17.54 -3.17
CA VAL A 201 -10.86 16.24 -3.16
C VAL A 201 -10.64 15.53 -1.83
N ILE A 202 -9.40 15.32 -1.42
CA ILE A 202 -9.14 14.55 -0.19
C ILE A 202 -9.54 15.35 1.06
N LEU A 203 -9.21 16.64 1.13
CA LEU A 203 -9.50 17.48 2.30
C LEU A 203 -11.00 17.57 2.64
N PRO A 204 -11.92 17.81 1.69
CA PRO A 204 -13.36 17.83 1.98
C PRO A 204 -13.95 16.46 2.30
N LEU A 205 -13.29 15.36 1.93
CA LEU A 205 -13.74 14.01 2.26
C LEU A 205 -13.40 13.60 3.71
N MET A 206 -12.42 14.25 4.34
CA MET A 206 -11.98 13.91 5.69
C MET A 206 -13.02 14.08 6.80
N PRO A 207 -13.87 15.13 6.82
CA PRO A 207 -14.97 15.23 7.78
C PRO A 207 -15.90 14.01 7.78
N PHE A 208 -16.11 13.40 6.62
CA PHE A 208 -16.96 12.20 6.45
C PHE A 208 -16.27 10.90 6.88
N LEU A 209 -14.96 10.92 7.09
CA LEU A 209 -14.21 9.79 7.63
C LEU A 209 -14.46 9.69 9.14
N LYS A 210 -14.92 8.51 9.59
CA LYS A 210 -15.12 8.18 11.01
C LYS A 210 -14.08 7.16 11.49
N GLU A 211 -13.47 7.43 12.65
CA GLU A 211 -12.27 6.74 13.13
C GLU A 211 -12.51 5.32 13.62
N SER A 212 -13.68 5.02 14.19
CA SER A 212 -14.00 3.66 14.64
C SER A 212 -15.51 3.39 14.56
N PRO A 213 -15.91 2.12 14.36
CA PRO A 213 -17.31 1.74 14.49
C PRO A 213 -17.82 2.01 15.92
N GLU A 214 -16.96 1.89 16.93
CA GLU A 214 -17.27 2.18 18.34
C GLU A 214 -17.66 3.65 18.58
N SER A 215 -17.08 4.60 17.84
CA SER A 215 -17.48 6.02 17.88
C SER A 215 -18.91 6.27 17.37
N MET A 216 -19.50 5.29 16.70
CA MET A 216 -20.89 5.27 16.22
C MET A 216 -21.79 4.34 17.06
N GLY A 217 -21.26 3.74 18.13
CA GLY A 217 -21.95 2.68 18.87
C GLY A 217 -22.14 1.39 18.06
N LEU A 218 -21.36 1.20 17.00
CA LEU A 218 -21.38 0.00 16.16
C LEU A 218 -20.25 -0.96 16.54
N LEU A 219 -20.51 -2.26 16.41
CA LEU A 219 -19.49 -3.30 16.54
C LEU A 219 -18.82 -3.57 15.18
N PRO A 220 -17.55 -4.02 15.13
CA PRO A 220 -16.86 -4.38 13.90
C PRO A 220 -17.68 -5.39 13.07
N ASP A 221 -17.79 -5.16 11.75
CA ASP A 221 -18.61 -5.94 10.80
C ASP A 221 -20.10 -6.14 11.16
N GLY A 222 -20.66 -5.33 12.06
CA GLY A 222 -22.04 -5.54 12.53
C GLY A 222 -22.18 -6.81 13.39
N ALA A 223 -21.10 -7.27 14.02
CA ALA A 223 -21.12 -8.36 14.98
C ALA A 223 -22.14 -8.08 16.10
N LYS A 224 -22.80 -9.12 16.61
CA LYS A 224 -23.67 -9.00 17.78
C LYS A 224 -22.81 -9.04 19.04
N GLU A 225 -23.17 -8.23 20.03
CA GLU A 225 -22.45 -8.12 21.32
C GLU A 225 -22.33 -9.47 22.05
N ALA A 226 -23.29 -10.37 21.82
CA ALA A 226 -23.32 -11.74 22.33
C ALA A 226 -22.18 -12.63 21.79
N ASP A 227 -21.78 -12.46 20.52
CA ASP A 227 -20.74 -13.28 19.88
C ASP A 227 -19.34 -12.87 20.38
N VAL A 228 -19.15 -11.59 20.68
CA VAL A 228 -17.90 -11.05 21.25
C VAL A 228 -17.74 -11.45 22.72
N LYS A 229 -18.82 -11.42 23.51
CA LYS A 229 -18.81 -11.91 24.90
C LYS A 229 -18.55 -13.43 24.96
N ALA A 230 -19.24 -14.22 24.15
CA ALA A 230 -19.05 -15.67 24.08
C ALA A 230 -17.62 -16.07 23.64
N ALA A 231 -16.95 -15.21 22.89
CA ALA A 231 -15.56 -15.43 22.47
C ALA A 231 -14.52 -15.04 23.54
N ARG A 232 -14.83 -14.08 24.41
CA ARG A 232 -13.98 -13.65 25.54
C ARG A 232 -14.15 -14.53 26.77
N GLU A 233 -15.29 -15.19 26.92
CA GLU A 233 -15.55 -16.12 28.02
C GLU A 233 -15.00 -17.54 27.73
N THR A 234 -14.53 -18.16 28.80
CA THR A 234 -13.74 -19.40 28.94
C THR A 234 -14.23 -20.59 28.07
N PRO A 235 -13.35 -21.57 27.72
CA PRO A 235 -13.75 -22.73 26.92
C PRO A 235 -14.86 -23.54 27.59
N GLY A 236 -16.07 -23.53 27.01
CA GLY A 236 -17.18 -24.40 27.44
C GLY A 236 -18.57 -23.77 27.53
N ALA A 237 -18.70 -22.44 27.46
CA ALA A 237 -20.02 -21.80 27.48
C ALA A 237 -20.72 -21.96 26.12
N SER A 238 -21.71 -22.84 26.04
CA SER A 238 -22.70 -22.88 24.97
C SER A 238 -23.66 -21.70 25.14
N SER A 239 -23.46 -20.64 24.37
CA SER A 239 -24.49 -19.59 24.26
C SER A 239 -25.58 -20.05 23.27
N PRO A 240 -26.89 -19.87 23.55
CA PRO A 240 -27.97 -20.39 22.71
C PRO A 240 -28.10 -19.74 21.31
N SER A 241 -27.34 -18.68 21.03
CA SER A 241 -27.58 -17.80 19.88
C SER A 241 -26.55 -17.88 18.75
N VAL A 242 -25.73 -18.92 18.67
CA VAL A 242 -24.48 -18.83 17.90
C VAL A 242 -24.61 -19.28 16.45
N SER A 243 -24.21 -18.38 15.55
CA SER A 243 -23.72 -18.69 14.20
C SER A 243 -22.63 -19.78 14.22
N SER A 244 -22.75 -20.80 13.38
CA SER A 244 -21.78 -21.86 13.03
C SER A 244 -20.62 -22.11 14.03
N PRO A 245 -20.43 -23.34 14.56
CA PRO A 245 -19.30 -23.71 15.43
C PRO A 245 -17.91 -23.27 14.90
N ALA A 246 -17.74 -23.16 13.58
CA ALA A 246 -16.52 -22.66 12.95
C ALA A 246 -16.24 -21.16 13.20
N ASP A 247 -17.27 -20.33 13.35
CA ASP A 247 -17.16 -18.88 13.59
C ASP A 247 -16.76 -18.59 15.05
N LEU A 248 -17.25 -19.38 16.02
CA LEU A 248 -16.83 -19.33 17.42
C LEU A 248 -15.38 -19.75 17.63
N GLN A 249 -14.96 -20.86 17.01
CA GLN A 249 -13.58 -21.34 17.09
C GLN A 249 -12.60 -20.30 16.52
N ARG A 250 -12.99 -19.62 15.43
CA ARG A 250 -12.22 -18.51 14.85
C ARG A 250 -12.12 -17.31 15.78
N LEU A 251 -13.23 -16.92 16.41
CA LEU A 251 -13.26 -15.84 17.40
C LEU A 251 -12.42 -16.18 18.63
N ARG A 252 -12.45 -17.42 19.10
CA ARG A 252 -11.55 -17.88 20.17
C ARG A 252 -10.09 -17.84 19.77
N ASN A 253 -9.73 -18.30 18.57
CA ASN A 253 -8.36 -18.18 18.07
C ASN A 253 -7.92 -16.72 17.90
N TYR A 254 -8.87 -15.83 17.59
CA TYR A 254 -8.63 -14.38 17.52
C TYR A 254 -8.35 -13.75 18.89
N TYR A 255 -8.94 -14.25 19.98
CA TYR A 255 -8.76 -13.71 21.33
C TYR A 255 -7.80 -14.51 22.24
N ALA A 256 -7.55 -15.79 21.98
CA ALA A 256 -6.85 -16.72 22.88
C ALA A 256 -5.32 -16.82 22.68
N GLY A 257 -4.75 -16.18 21.66
CA GLY A 257 -3.30 -15.94 21.54
C GLY A 257 -2.36 -17.13 21.79
N ALA A 258 -2.21 -18.01 20.79
CA ALA A 258 -1.06 -18.89 20.65
C ALA A 258 -0.33 -18.57 19.32
N GLU A 259 0.45 -17.48 19.33
CA GLU A 259 1.12 -16.92 18.15
C GLU A 259 2.63 -16.83 18.36
N PHE A 260 3.41 -16.70 17.27
CA PHE A 260 4.86 -16.53 17.36
C PHE A 260 5.18 -15.15 17.96
N THR A 261 6.09 -15.10 18.92
CA THR A 261 6.72 -13.83 19.31
C THR A 261 7.65 -13.34 18.19
N VAL A 262 7.96 -12.03 18.17
CA VAL A 262 8.90 -11.45 17.18
C VAL A 262 10.24 -12.20 17.18
N ARG A 263 10.77 -12.53 18.36
CA ARG A 263 12.04 -13.25 18.50
C ARG A 263 11.96 -14.67 17.97
N GLU A 264 10.84 -15.36 18.17
CA GLU A 264 10.63 -16.71 17.63
C GLU A 264 10.50 -16.68 16.11
N ALA A 265 9.75 -15.72 15.55
CA ALA A 265 9.62 -15.55 14.10
C ALA A 265 10.97 -15.28 13.42
N LEU A 266 11.79 -14.37 13.99
CA LEU A 266 13.13 -14.05 13.49
C LEU A 266 14.12 -15.22 13.53
N ARG A 267 13.85 -16.26 14.34
CA ARG A 267 14.66 -17.48 14.39
C ARG A 267 14.24 -18.52 13.35
N THR A 268 13.16 -18.31 12.61
CA THR A 268 12.70 -19.25 11.58
C THR A 268 13.32 -18.93 10.22
N SER A 269 13.75 -19.96 9.49
CA SER A 269 14.23 -19.80 8.11
C SER A 269 13.14 -19.26 7.18
N SER A 270 11.88 -19.61 7.41
CA SER A 270 10.72 -19.14 6.66
C SER A 270 10.60 -17.62 6.66
N TYR A 271 10.88 -16.97 7.80
CA TYR A 271 10.87 -15.52 7.89
C TYR A 271 11.97 -14.89 7.04
N TRP A 272 13.18 -15.45 7.07
CA TRP A 272 14.31 -14.97 6.27
C TRP A 272 14.12 -15.17 4.78
N TYR A 273 13.51 -16.28 4.34
CA TYR A 273 13.13 -16.45 2.92
C TYR A 273 12.10 -15.40 2.49
N LEU A 274 11.08 -15.14 3.32
CA LEU A 274 10.08 -14.13 3.02
C LEU A 274 10.68 -12.72 2.98
N LEU A 275 11.55 -12.38 3.94
CA LEU A 275 12.26 -11.10 4.00
C LEU A 275 13.17 -10.93 2.79
N MET A 276 14.06 -11.90 2.52
CA MET A 276 15.02 -11.81 1.42
C MET A 276 14.33 -11.81 0.05
N GLY A 277 13.30 -12.64 -0.13
CA GLY A 277 12.47 -12.63 -1.35
C GLY A 277 11.81 -11.27 -1.54
N THR A 278 11.27 -10.67 -0.48
CA THR A 278 10.67 -9.32 -0.57
C THR A 278 11.70 -8.26 -0.91
N VAL A 279 12.90 -8.30 -0.31
CA VAL A 279 13.98 -7.35 -0.60
C VAL A 279 14.44 -7.47 -2.06
N LEU A 280 14.74 -8.69 -2.52
CA LEU A 280 15.17 -8.94 -3.90
C LEU A 280 14.10 -8.52 -4.93
N ARG A 281 12.84 -8.81 -4.64
CA ARG A 281 11.71 -8.32 -5.43
C ARG A 281 11.70 -6.79 -5.54
N GLN A 282 11.93 -6.08 -4.44
CA GLN A 282 11.95 -4.62 -4.45
C GLN A 282 13.16 -4.09 -5.23
N VAL A 283 14.35 -4.68 -5.04
CA VAL A 283 15.54 -4.35 -5.83
C VAL A 283 15.27 -4.49 -7.33
N SER A 284 14.57 -5.55 -7.74
CA SER A 284 14.20 -5.79 -9.14
C SER A 284 13.19 -4.78 -9.71
N ARG A 285 12.37 -4.16 -8.86
CA ARG A 285 11.20 -3.40 -9.30
C ARG A 285 11.37 -1.90 -9.22
N VAL A 286 11.88 -1.39 -8.11
CA VAL A 286 11.70 0.04 -7.76
C VAL A 286 12.43 0.98 -8.72
N GLY A 287 13.60 0.58 -9.23
CA GLY A 287 14.33 1.32 -10.26
C GLY A 287 13.58 1.36 -11.60
N ILE A 288 13.09 0.19 -12.03
CA ILE A 288 12.30 0.04 -13.25
C ILE A 288 10.98 0.79 -13.16
N ASP A 289 10.29 0.77 -12.03
CA ASP A 289 9.05 1.50 -11.82
C ASP A 289 9.23 3.01 -11.98
N LEU A 290 10.32 3.57 -11.45
CA LEU A 290 10.59 5.01 -11.55
C LEU A 290 11.04 5.40 -12.96
N HIS A 291 11.85 4.56 -13.61
CA HIS A 291 12.41 4.84 -14.93
C HIS A 291 11.60 4.23 -16.09
N TYR A 292 10.43 3.63 -15.85
CA TYR A 292 9.75 2.84 -16.87
C TYR A 292 9.47 3.65 -18.15
N VAL A 293 8.94 4.86 -17.99
CA VAL A 293 8.70 5.78 -19.11
C VAL A 293 10.01 6.19 -19.77
N ALA A 294 11.04 6.50 -18.98
CA ALA A 294 12.37 6.83 -19.48
C ALA A 294 13.08 5.69 -20.22
N ILE A 295 12.82 4.43 -19.85
CA ILE A 295 13.32 3.23 -20.52
C ILE A 295 12.66 3.07 -21.89
N LEU A 296 11.35 3.33 -21.99
CA LEU A 296 10.65 3.28 -23.27
C LEU A 296 11.05 4.44 -24.18
N GLU A 297 11.23 5.65 -23.65
CA GLU A 297 11.79 6.77 -24.41
C GLU A 297 13.23 6.52 -24.87
N TRP A 298 14.04 5.84 -24.06
CA TRP A 298 15.38 5.40 -24.48
C TRP A 298 15.35 4.39 -25.64
N LYS A 299 14.26 3.62 -25.78
CA LYS A 299 13.99 2.73 -26.93
C LYS A 299 13.30 3.47 -28.09
N ASP A 300 13.43 4.79 -28.15
CA ASP A 300 12.88 5.67 -29.19
C ASP A 300 11.34 5.68 -29.30
N PHE A 301 10.62 5.35 -28.21
CA PHE A 301 9.17 5.52 -28.16
C PHE A 301 8.79 6.93 -27.70
N ASP A 302 7.76 7.50 -28.33
CA ASP A 302 7.17 8.76 -27.88
C ASP A 302 6.65 8.66 -26.44
N THR A 303 6.74 9.77 -25.69
CA THR A 303 6.27 9.89 -24.30
C THR A 303 4.81 9.42 -24.14
N SER A 304 3.95 9.67 -25.13
CA SER A 304 2.54 9.26 -25.10
C SER A 304 2.39 7.74 -25.12
N ILE A 305 3.17 7.05 -25.96
CA ILE A 305 3.17 5.59 -26.06
C ILE A 305 3.80 4.98 -24.81
N ALA A 306 4.92 5.56 -24.34
CA ALA A 306 5.58 5.13 -23.12
C ALA A 306 4.65 5.21 -21.89
N ALA A 307 3.92 6.31 -21.75
CA ALA A 307 2.92 6.47 -20.70
C ALA A 307 1.71 5.53 -20.86
N LEU A 308 1.30 5.22 -22.09
CA LEU A 308 0.23 4.25 -22.35
C LEU A 308 0.64 2.84 -21.92
N PHE A 309 1.88 2.41 -22.19
CA PHE A 309 2.39 1.13 -21.68
C PHE A 309 2.56 1.12 -20.17
N PHE A 310 3.01 2.24 -19.58
CA PHE A 310 3.06 2.37 -18.13
C PHE A 310 1.66 2.24 -17.51
N THR A 311 0.67 2.88 -18.11
CA THR A 311 -0.74 2.79 -17.72
C THR A 311 -1.28 1.37 -17.88
N LEU A 312 -1.02 0.73 -19.02
CA LEU A 312 -1.45 -0.64 -19.30
C LEU A 312 -0.89 -1.60 -18.24
N ARG A 313 0.40 -1.48 -17.92
CA ARG A 313 1.03 -2.24 -16.86
C ARG A 313 0.34 -2.00 -15.51
N LEU A 314 0.06 -0.74 -15.16
CA LEU A 314 -0.63 -0.43 -13.90
C LEU A 314 -2.06 -0.97 -13.87
N GLY A 315 -2.76 -0.90 -14.99
CA GLY A 315 -4.13 -1.40 -15.16
C GLY A 315 -4.21 -2.90 -14.96
N MET A 316 -3.25 -3.65 -15.51
CA MET A 316 -3.18 -5.11 -15.36
C MET A 316 -2.91 -5.58 -13.92
N ASN A 317 -2.41 -4.69 -13.05
CA ASN A 317 -2.27 -5.02 -11.62
C ASN A 317 -3.64 -5.24 -10.95
N VAL A 318 -4.69 -4.53 -11.39
CA VAL A 318 -6.02 -4.58 -10.76
C VAL A 318 -6.66 -5.97 -10.88
N PRO A 319 -6.91 -6.52 -12.09
CA PRO A 319 -7.48 -7.85 -12.23
C PRO A 319 -6.55 -8.92 -11.63
N SER A 320 -5.24 -8.75 -11.74
CA SER A 320 -4.30 -9.72 -11.17
C SER A 320 -4.39 -9.81 -9.64
N LYS A 321 -4.41 -8.67 -8.92
CA LYS A 321 -4.62 -8.66 -7.46
C LYS A 321 -5.95 -9.28 -7.06
N LEU A 322 -7.01 -9.12 -7.86
CA LEU A 322 -8.32 -9.74 -7.58
C LEU A 322 -8.28 -11.26 -7.80
N ILE A 323 -7.71 -11.72 -8.91
CA ILE A 323 -7.56 -13.15 -9.23
C ILE A 323 -6.69 -13.82 -8.17
N VAL A 324 -5.49 -13.30 -7.92
CA VAL A 324 -4.56 -13.82 -6.92
C VAL A 324 -5.16 -13.70 -5.52
N GLY A 325 -5.92 -12.65 -5.21
CA GLY A 325 -6.63 -12.52 -3.94
C GLY A 325 -7.72 -13.58 -3.75
N TYR A 326 -8.40 -14.02 -4.81
CA TYR A 326 -9.42 -15.07 -4.75
C TYR A 326 -8.84 -16.49 -4.64
N PHE A 327 -7.74 -16.76 -5.35
CA PHE A 327 -7.07 -18.07 -5.34
C PHE A 327 -5.96 -18.18 -4.29
N GLY A 328 -5.55 -17.07 -3.68
CA GLY A 328 -4.40 -16.97 -2.78
C GLY A 328 -4.49 -17.83 -1.53
N ASP A 329 -5.70 -18.11 -1.07
CA ASP A 329 -5.94 -18.99 0.08
C ASP A 329 -5.97 -20.47 -0.30
N ARG A 330 -6.06 -20.80 -1.59
CA ARG A 330 -6.18 -22.19 -2.10
C ARG A 330 -4.89 -22.75 -2.67
N VAL A 331 -4.00 -21.88 -3.16
CA VAL A 331 -2.74 -22.28 -3.78
C VAL A 331 -1.59 -22.00 -2.81
N PRO A 332 -0.61 -22.92 -2.67
CA PRO A 332 0.55 -22.69 -1.83
C PRO A 332 1.27 -21.36 -2.16
N ALA A 333 1.61 -20.59 -1.12
CA ALA A 333 2.19 -19.27 -1.29
C ALA A 333 3.51 -19.28 -2.08
N GLN A 334 4.29 -20.38 -2.01
CA GLN A 334 5.53 -20.51 -2.78
C GLN A 334 5.28 -20.42 -4.29
N ILE A 335 4.22 -21.07 -4.76
CA ILE A 335 3.88 -21.15 -6.17
C ILE A 335 3.40 -19.78 -6.66
N ILE A 336 2.57 -19.10 -5.87
CA ILE A 336 2.08 -17.78 -6.25
C ILE A 336 3.22 -16.76 -6.26
N LEU A 337 4.00 -16.66 -5.18
CA LEU A 337 5.08 -15.68 -5.05
C LEU A 337 6.21 -15.95 -6.04
N GLY A 338 6.67 -17.21 -6.11
CA GLY A 338 7.72 -17.63 -7.02
C GLY A 338 7.28 -17.54 -8.49
N GLY A 339 6.10 -18.06 -8.82
CA GLY A 339 5.53 -17.99 -10.17
C GLY A 339 5.29 -16.56 -10.64
N GLY A 340 4.84 -15.66 -9.76
CA GLY A 340 4.73 -14.24 -10.07
C GLY A 340 6.08 -13.58 -10.35
N MET A 341 7.13 -13.90 -9.59
CA MET A 341 8.49 -13.43 -9.90
C MET A 341 9.01 -13.95 -11.24
N VAL A 342 8.73 -15.21 -11.59
CA VAL A 342 9.07 -15.77 -12.91
C VAL A 342 8.32 -15.01 -14.00
N LEU A 343 7.02 -14.72 -13.81
CA LEU A 343 6.24 -13.94 -14.75
C LEU A 343 6.80 -12.52 -14.90
N TYR A 344 7.20 -11.86 -13.81
CA TYR A 344 7.86 -10.56 -13.85
C TYR A 344 9.20 -10.62 -14.60
N ALA A 345 10.02 -11.64 -14.34
CA ALA A 345 11.30 -11.86 -15.03
C ALA A 345 11.10 -12.07 -16.54
N LEU A 346 10.08 -12.83 -16.96
CA LEU A 346 9.72 -12.97 -18.37
C LEU A 346 9.35 -11.62 -18.99
N GLY A 347 8.57 -10.80 -18.28
CA GLY A 347 8.26 -9.44 -18.71
C GLY A 347 9.51 -8.57 -18.87
N LEU A 348 10.47 -8.64 -17.94
CA LEU A 348 11.75 -7.96 -18.04
C LEU A 348 12.60 -8.46 -19.22
N VAL A 349 12.62 -9.76 -19.49
CA VAL A 349 13.32 -10.32 -20.66
C VAL A 349 12.74 -9.74 -21.96
N LEU A 350 11.42 -9.68 -22.09
CA LEU A 350 10.75 -9.09 -23.26
C LEU A 350 11.03 -7.59 -23.38
N LEU A 351 11.07 -6.87 -22.26
CA LEU A 351 11.45 -5.46 -22.23
C LEU A 351 12.91 -5.27 -22.67
N LEU A 352 13.82 -6.16 -22.28
CA LEU A 352 15.24 -6.10 -22.63
C LEU A 352 15.48 -6.49 -24.11
N SER A 353 14.82 -7.53 -24.60
CA SER A 353 15.20 -8.22 -25.84
C SER A 353 14.69 -7.59 -27.13
N SER A 354 13.69 -6.71 -27.07
CA SER A 354 13.07 -6.17 -28.28
C SER A 354 12.61 -4.72 -28.12
N ASP A 355 12.61 -4.03 -29.25
CA ASP A 355 12.03 -2.69 -29.42
C ASP A 355 10.73 -2.75 -30.24
N ALA A 356 10.20 -3.94 -30.53
CA ALA A 356 8.94 -4.07 -31.23
C ALA A 356 7.78 -3.66 -30.32
N LEU A 357 6.94 -2.74 -30.78
CA LEU A 357 5.75 -2.22 -30.07
C LEU A 357 4.92 -3.34 -29.42
N MET A 358 4.62 -4.40 -30.17
CA MET A 358 3.81 -5.52 -29.69
C MET A 358 4.49 -6.31 -28.56
N ILE A 359 5.81 -6.50 -28.62
CA ILE A 359 6.56 -7.22 -27.59
C ILE A 359 6.59 -6.39 -26.29
N LEU A 360 6.74 -5.07 -26.41
CA LEU A 360 6.70 -4.16 -25.27
C LEU A 360 5.29 -4.01 -24.67
N ALA A 361 4.24 -4.06 -25.49
CA ALA A 361 2.87 -4.13 -24.98
C ALA A 361 2.63 -5.42 -24.19
N VAL A 362 3.10 -6.56 -24.72
CA VAL A 362 3.03 -7.85 -24.02
C VAL A 362 3.86 -7.84 -22.74
N SER A 363 5.05 -7.22 -22.74
CA SER A 363 5.88 -7.08 -21.55
C SER A 363 5.17 -6.25 -20.47
N ALA A 364 4.54 -5.14 -20.83
CA ALA A 364 3.74 -4.30 -19.93
C ALA A 364 2.60 -5.10 -19.28
N VAL A 365 1.86 -5.89 -20.07
CA VAL A 365 0.77 -6.74 -19.57
C VAL A 365 1.29 -7.81 -18.60
N ILE A 366 2.34 -8.53 -18.98
CA ILE A 366 2.94 -9.60 -18.18
C ILE A 366 3.50 -9.05 -16.85
N MET A 367 4.25 -7.95 -16.91
CA MET A 367 4.78 -7.30 -15.72
C MET A 367 3.65 -6.79 -14.83
N GLY A 368 2.56 -6.24 -15.40
CA GLY A 368 1.40 -5.81 -14.63
C GLY A 368 0.65 -6.97 -13.98
N MET A 369 0.49 -8.09 -14.69
CA MET A 369 -0.10 -9.29 -14.10
C MET A 369 0.75 -9.87 -12.98
N SER A 370 2.08 -9.78 -13.03
CA SER A 370 2.94 -10.33 -11.97
C SER A 370 2.77 -9.64 -10.61
N GLU A 371 2.27 -8.41 -10.58
CA GLU A 371 2.14 -7.59 -9.35
C GLU A 371 1.03 -8.05 -8.40
N GLY A 372 0.13 -8.90 -8.89
CA GLY A 372 -0.97 -9.48 -8.12
C GLY A 372 -0.53 -10.28 -6.90
N ILE A 373 0.74 -10.65 -6.81
CA ILE A 373 1.31 -11.40 -5.68
C ILE A 373 1.50 -10.59 -4.39
N THR A 374 1.45 -9.26 -4.47
CA THR A 374 1.74 -8.37 -3.33
C THR A 374 0.86 -8.65 -2.09
N PRO A 375 -0.46 -8.86 -2.20
CA PRO A 375 -1.31 -9.23 -1.07
C PRO A 375 -0.93 -10.56 -0.43
N VAL A 376 -0.50 -11.55 -1.22
CA VAL A 376 -0.08 -12.87 -0.73
C VAL A 376 1.18 -12.74 0.11
N ASN A 377 2.15 -11.92 -0.32
CA ASN A 377 3.39 -11.69 0.45
C ASN A 377 3.09 -11.20 1.87
N TRP A 378 2.13 -10.29 2.01
CA TRP A 378 1.68 -9.79 3.30
C TRP A 378 0.72 -10.72 4.04
N GLY A 379 -0.07 -11.53 3.32
CA GLY A 379 -0.95 -12.55 3.91
C GLY A 379 -0.17 -13.70 4.57
N VAL A 380 0.95 -14.11 3.97
CA VAL A 380 1.83 -15.17 4.50
C VAL A 380 2.33 -14.83 5.90
N ILE A 381 2.67 -13.57 6.19
CA ILE A 381 3.11 -13.18 7.55
C ILE A 381 2.01 -13.49 8.57
N GLY A 382 0.77 -13.12 8.27
CA GLY A 382 -0.37 -13.37 9.16
C GLY A 382 -0.69 -14.85 9.31
N ASN A 383 -0.56 -15.62 8.23
CA ASN A 383 -0.84 -17.06 8.23
C ASN A 383 0.26 -17.88 8.91
N TYR A 384 1.54 -17.47 8.80
CA TYR A 384 2.67 -18.23 9.33
C TYR A 384 3.01 -17.87 10.78
N PHE A 385 2.87 -16.59 11.16
CA PHE A 385 3.37 -16.09 12.44
C PHE A 385 2.28 -15.56 13.37
N GLY A 386 1.05 -15.36 12.88
CA GLY A 386 -0.05 -14.80 13.66
C GLY A 386 -0.22 -13.29 13.50
N ARG A 387 -1.11 -12.71 14.29
CA ARG A 387 -1.67 -11.36 14.12
C ARG A 387 -1.11 -10.33 15.12
N ASN A 388 -0.80 -10.73 16.35
CA ASN A 388 -0.36 -9.88 17.46
C ASN A 388 0.92 -9.11 17.14
N HIS A 389 1.87 -9.74 16.46
CA HIS A 389 3.13 -9.12 16.05
C HIS A 389 3.23 -8.89 14.54
N TYR A 390 2.10 -8.97 13.82
CA TYR A 390 2.03 -8.80 12.37
C TYR A 390 2.64 -7.46 11.91
N ALA A 391 2.25 -6.36 12.56
CA ALA A 391 2.70 -5.02 12.21
C ALA A 391 4.21 -4.86 12.41
N THR A 392 4.75 -5.38 13.51
CA THR A 392 6.19 -5.35 13.80
C THR A 392 7.00 -6.16 12.80
N LEU A 393 6.56 -7.39 12.48
CA LEU A 393 7.23 -8.25 11.49
C LEU A 393 7.20 -7.62 10.09
N ARG A 394 6.05 -7.09 9.68
CA ARG A 394 5.92 -6.32 8.43
C ARG A 394 6.84 -5.08 8.43
N GLY A 395 6.91 -4.36 9.56
CA GLY A 395 7.78 -3.19 9.72
C GLY A 395 9.27 -3.50 9.52
N ILE A 396 9.76 -4.62 10.06
CA ILE A 396 11.15 -5.07 9.87
C ILE A 396 11.44 -5.33 8.38
N ILE A 397 10.52 -5.99 7.66
CA ILE A 397 10.66 -6.22 6.22
C ILE A 397 10.66 -4.89 5.46
N ASN A 398 9.73 -3.97 5.79
CA ASN A 398 9.67 -2.64 5.20
C ASN A 398 10.98 -1.87 5.36
N MET A 399 11.49 -1.79 6.58
CA MET A 399 12.75 -1.11 6.88
C MET A 399 13.91 -1.74 6.08
N SER A 400 13.91 -3.07 5.92
CA SER A 400 14.96 -3.79 5.21
C SER A 400 15.02 -3.43 3.72
N TYR A 401 13.88 -3.32 3.02
CA TYR A 401 13.87 -2.94 1.60
C TYR A 401 13.84 -1.42 1.37
N SER A 402 13.73 -0.59 2.41
CA SER A 402 13.73 0.88 2.27
C SER A 402 15.03 1.41 1.69
N TRP A 403 16.15 0.74 1.96
CA TRP A 403 17.41 1.01 1.30
C TRP A 403 17.34 0.78 -0.21
N ALA A 404 16.63 -0.26 -0.67
CA ALA A 404 16.42 -0.50 -2.10
C ALA A 404 15.55 0.59 -2.74
N LEU A 405 14.52 1.09 -2.03
CA LEU A 405 13.70 2.22 -2.49
C LEU A 405 14.53 3.48 -2.72
N LEU A 406 15.58 3.68 -1.93
CA LEU A 406 16.51 4.81 -2.06
C LEU A 406 17.57 4.58 -3.14
N SER A 407 18.32 3.49 -3.03
CA SER A 407 19.59 3.32 -3.76
C SER A 407 19.41 2.86 -5.20
N VAL A 408 18.40 2.02 -5.48
CA VAL A 408 18.27 1.38 -6.79
C VAL A 408 17.85 2.36 -7.88
N PRO A 409 16.84 3.25 -7.70
CA PRO A 409 16.49 4.19 -8.75
C PRO A 409 17.59 5.23 -8.94
N PHE A 410 18.25 5.68 -7.86
CA PHE A 410 19.45 6.51 -7.97
C PHE A 410 20.55 5.83 -8.80
N ALA A 411 20.90 4.57 -8.49
CA ALA A 411 21.91 3.81 -9.23
C ALA A 411 21.52 3.61 -10.71
N THR A 412 20.23 3.41 -10.97
CA THR A 412 19.68 3.30 -12.33
C THR A 412 19.85 4.61 -13.12
N GLY A 413 19.54 5.76 -12.48
CA GLY A 413 19.74 7.07 -13.08
C GLY A 413 21.22 7.41 -13.29
N TRP A 414 22.07 7.11 -12.29
CA TRP A 414 23.52 7.31 -12.37
C TRP A 414 24.15 6.48 -13.49
N TRP A 415 23.72 5.24 -13.66
CA TRP A 415 24.18 4.41 -14.77
C TRP A 415 23.83 5.04 -16.12
N PHE A 416 22.59 5.50 -16.28
CA PHE A 416 22.15 6.16 -17.50
C PHE A 416 22.93 7.45 -17.76
N ASP A 417 23.20 8.25 -16.74
CA ASP A 417 23.94 9.51 -16.93
C ASP A 417 25.38 9.28 -17.41
N GLN A 418 25.98 8.12 -17.10
CA GLN A 418 27.34 7.77 -17.53
C GLN A 418 27.39 7.02 -18.86
N HIS A 419 26.40 6.17 -19.16
CA HIS A 419 26.43 5.24 -20.29
C HIS A 419 25.32 5.47 -21.32
N THR A 420 24.34 6.34 -21.02
CA THR A 420 23.17 6.66 -21.86
C THR A 420 22.32 5.44 -22.27
N ASN A 421 22.33 4.38 -21.47
CA ASN A 421 21.55 3.17 -21.69
C ASN A 421 20.98 2.60 -20.38
N TYR A 422 20.08 1.62 -20.50
CA TYR A 422 19.47 0.93 -19.36
C TYR A 422 19.79 -0.56 -19.28
N ASP A 423 20.72 -1.06 -20.10
CA ASP A 423 20.99 -2.50 -20.22
C ASP A 423 21.42 -3.12 -18.88
N LEU A 424 22.43 -2.55 -18.22
CA LEU A 424 22.90 -3.09 -16.94
C LEU A 424 21.83 -3.00 -15.84
N PRO A 425 21.14 -1.86 -15.61
CA PRO A 425 20.03 -1.80 -14.66
C PRO A 425 18.92 -2.84 -14.93
N LEU A 426 18.58 -3.09 -16.20
CA LEU A 426 17.60 -4.09 -16.58
C LEU A 426 18.10 -5.52 -16.30
N VAL A 427 19.36 -5.83 -16.61
CA VAL A 427 19.97 -7.14 -16.32
C VAL A 427 20.08 -7.38 -14.81
N VAL A 428 20.51 -6.39 -14.03
CA VAL A 428 20.56 -6.48 -12.56
C VAL A 428 19.15 -6.72 -12.00
N SER A 429 18.15 -6.01 -12.53
CA SER A 429 16.75 -6.21 -12.15
C SER A 429 16.26 -7.62 -12.49
N LEU A 430 16.63 -8.15 -13.65
CA LEU A 430 16.30 -9.52 -14.07
C LEU A 430 16.93 -10.58 -13.15
N VAL A 431 18.22 -10.43 -12.83
CA VAL A 431 18.93 -11.34 -11.91
C VAL A 431 18.28 -11.29 -10.52
N ALA A 432 17.92 -10.11 -10.02
CA ALA A 432 17.22 -9.95 -8.75
C ALA A 432 15.81 -10.60 -8.77
N ALA A 433 15.08 -10.50 -9.88
CA ALA A 433 13.78 -11.17 -10.06
C ALA A 433 13.93 -12.70 -10.01
N ALA A 434 14.90 -13.24 -10.75
CA ALA A 434 15.17 -14.68 -10.79
C ALA A 434 15.60 -15.20 -9.40
N ALA A 435 16.50 -14.49 -8.72
CA ALA A 435 16.90 -14.81 -7.36
C ALA A 435 15.71 -14.76 -6.39
N SER A 436 14.85 -13.74 -6.51
CA SER A 436 13.62 -13.64 -5.71
C SER A 436 12.68 -14.82 -5.95
N ALA A 437 12.54 -15.28 -7.21
CA ALA A 437 11.71 -16.43 -7.54
C ALA A 437 12.20 -17.71 -6.84
N VAL A 438 13.52 -17.94 -6.88
CA VAL A 438 14.16 -19.09 -6.22
C VAL A 438 13.99 -19.02 -4.70
N VAL A 439 14.21 -17.86 -4.09
CA VAL A 439 14.04 -17.66 -2.65
C VAL A 439 12.59 -17.89 -2.22
N TYR A 440 11.61 -17.40 -2.98
CA TYR A 440 10.19 -17.67 -2.70
C TYR A 440 9.80 -19.14 -2.90
N ALA A 441 10.41 -19.84 -3.87
CA ALA A 441 10.19 -21.27 -4.05
C ALA A 441 10.70 -22.11 -2.86
N MET A 442 11.74 -21.63 -2.16
CA MET A 442 12.28 -22.26 -0.95
C MET A 442 11.46 -21.99 0.32
N LEU A 443 10.48 -21.09 0.26
CA LEU A 443 9.63 -20.75 1.40
C LEU A 443 8.92 -22.00 1.92
N ARG A 444 8.90 -22.23 3.23
CA ARG A 444 8.18 -23.37 3.86
C ARG A 444 7.38 -22.87 5.04
N GLN A 445 6.31 -23.57 5.38
CA GLN A 445 5.57 -23.28 6.61
C GLN A 445 6.50 -23.49 7.82
N PRO A 446 6.62 -22.51 8.73
CA PRO A 446 7.50 -22.63 9.89
C PRO A 446 6.98 -23.70 10.85
N LYS A 447 7.90 -24.44 11.48
CA LYS A 447 7.55 -25.36 12.58
C LYS A 447 7.10 -24.53 13.77
N LEU A 448 6.05 -24.98 14.47
CA LEU A 448 5.55 -24.33 15.68
C LEU A 448 6.67 -24.15 16.73
N PRO A 449 6.66 -23.08 17.53
CA PRO A 449 7.60 -22.91 18.65
C PRO A 449 7.47 -24.06 19.65
N ALA A 450 8.56 -24.40 20.34
CA ALA A 450 8.57 -25.50 21.32
C ALA A 450 7.51 -25.33 22.43
N ARG A 451 7.25 -24.09 22.84
CA ARG A 451 6.19 -23.73 23.79
C ARG A 451 4.79 -24.15 23.32
N LEU A 452 4.49 -24.01 22.03
CA LEU A 452 3.17 -24.34 21.47
C LEU A 452 3.05 -25.83 21.12
N ARG A 453 4.15 -26.50 20.73
CA ARG A 453 4.15 -27.95 20.51
C ARG A 453 3.80 -28.75 21.76
N GLN A 454 4.17 -28.26 22.94
CA GLN A 454 3.83 -28.90 24.22
C GLN A 454 2.34 -28.79 24.57
N ILE A 455 1.61 -27.84 23.98
CA ILE A 455 0.17 -27.66 24.16
C ILE A 455 -0.62 -28.58 23.21
N GLU A 456 -0.10 -28.89 22.02
CA GLU A 456 -0.73 -29.87 21.10
C GLU A 456 -0.59 -31.33 21.58
N GLN A 457 0.38 -31.62 22.45
CA GLN A 457 0.66 -32.97 22.96
C GLN A 457 -0.04 -33.29 24.29
N LYS A 458 -0.82 -32.34 24.84
CA LYS A 458 -1.68 -32.52 26.00
C LYS A 458 -3.13 -32.40 25.59
#